data_AF-A0A4R3H7I4-F1
#
_entry.id   AF-A0A4R3H7I4-F1
#
_cell.length_a   1.000
_cell.length_b   1.000
_cell.length_c   1.000
_cell.angle_alpha   90.00
_cell.angle_beta   90.00
_cell.angle_gamma   90.00
#
_symmetry.space_group_name_H-M   'P 1'
#
loop_
_entity.id
_entity.type
_entity.pdbx_description
1 polymer ?
#
loop_
_entity_poly.entity_id
_entity_poly.type
_entity_poly.pdbx_seq_one_letter_code
_entity_poly.pdbx_strand_id
1 'polypeptide(L)'
;MSMVGGELRSDVSATFDVLSWELELAGARCIFLDTLIGKLIGTVAPEHREQLIEGIQAVDLLSQHLTGLSTFARSLSQTVAAPEAIEVGAALRSVTLGALADRMTSSFGGDEAGINDGDDAGDLDLF
;
A
#
# COMPACT_ATOMS: atom_id res chain seq x y z
N MET A 1 19.43 -22.53 14.97
CA MET A 1 20.49 -21.53 14.70
C MET A 1 19.74 -20.23 14.40
N SER A 2 19.66 -19.33 15.38
CA SER A 2 18.88 -18.10 15.29
C SER A 2 19.58 -17.18 14.29
N MET A 3 18.95 -16.88 13.16
CA MET A 3 19.41 -15.81 12.28
C MET A 3 19.23 -14.50 13.05
N VAL A 4 20.35 -13.88 13.42
CA VAL A 4 20.41 -12.49 13.85
C VAL A 4 19.70 -11.68 12.77
N GLY A 5 18.67 -10.94 13.15
CA GLY A 5 17.87 -10.11 12.24
C GLY A 5 18.79 -9.21 11.43
N GLY A 6 19.05 -9.63 10.19
CA GLY A 6 19.79 -8.83 9.23
C GLY A 6 18.97 -7.57 8.98
N GLU A 7 19.62 -6.43 9.13
CA GLU A 7 19.10 -5.15 8.70
C GLU A 7 18.65 -5.28 7.23
N LEU A 8 17.34 -5.21 6.97
CA LEU A 8 16.78 -5.39 5.63
C LEU A 8 17.18 -4.18 4.80
N ARG A 9 17.99 -4.43 3.78
CA ARG A 9 18.55 -3.43 2.88
C ARG A 9 18.02 -3.61 1.47
N SER A 10 17.78 -2.49 0.81
CA SER A 10 17.37 -2.46 -0.58
C SER A 10 18.17 -1.41 -1.34
N ASP A 11 18.33 -1.60 -2.63
CA ASP A 11 18.87 -0.56 -3.49
C ASP A 11 17.93 0.67 -3.50
N VAL A 12 18.47 1.88 -3.57
CA VAL A 12 17.66 3.11 -3.65
C VAL A 12 16.70 3.07 -4.85
N SER A 13 17.16 2.60 -6.01
CA SER A 13 16.31 2.48 -7.20
C SER A 13 15.19 1.47 -6.99
N ALA A 14 15.50 0.31 -6.41
CA ALA A 14 14.51 -0.72 -6.08
C ALA A 14 13.50 -0.21 -5.02
N THR A 15 13.96 0.59 -4.06
CA THR A 15 13.09 1.21 -3.04
C THR A 15 12.07 2.15 -3.68
N PHE A 16 12.50 2.99 -4.62
CA PHE A 16 11.58 3.85 -5.35
C PHE A 16 10.65 3.10 -6.30
N ASP A 17 11.10 2.01 -6.92
CA ASP A 17 10.25 1.18 -7.79
C ASP A 17 9.16 0.45 -6.98
N VAL A 18 9.49 -0.09 -5.81
CA VAL A 18 8.50 -0.68 -4.88
C VAL A 18 7.51 0.37 -4.38
N LEU A 19 7.97 1.58 -4.04
CA LEU A 19 7.08 2.69 -3.66
C LEU A 19 6.14 3.08 -4.81
N SER A 20 6.65 3.18 -6.03
CA SER A 20 5.84 3.44 -7.23
C SER A 20 4.74 2.39 -7.38
N TRP A 21 5.08 1.11 -7.23
CA TRP A 21 4.11 0.02 -7.33
C TRP A 21 3.02 0.06 -6.25
N GLU A 22 3.37 0.33 -4.99
CA GLU A 22 2.38 0.45 -3.92
C GLU A 22 1.45 1.67 -4.09
N LEU A 23 1.97 2.77 -4.64
CA LEU A 23 1.17 3.95 -5.00
C LEU A 23 0.20 3.64 -6.16
N GLU A 24 0.63 2.89 -7.17
CA GLU A 24 -0.22 2.40 -8.25
C GLU A 24 -1.33 1.49 -7.72
N LEU A 25 -1.01 0.56 -6.83
CA LEU A 25 -1.98 -0.33 -6.21
C LEU A 25 -3.03 0.46 -5.40
N ALA A 26 -2.60 1.48 -4.65
CA ALA A 26 -3.51 2.37 -3.94
C ALA A 26 -4.39 3.19 -4.92
N GLY A 27 -3.84 3.68 -6.03
CA GLY A 27 -4.57 4.39 -7.06
C GLY A 27 -5.65 3.51 -7.72
N ALA A 28 -5.30 2.26 -8.05
CA ALA A 28 -6.25 1.29 -8.59
C ALA A 28 -7.42 1.01 -7.63
N ARG A 29 -7.16 0.98 -6.32
CA ARG A 29 -8.22 0.85 -5.29
C ARG A 29 -9.13 2.07 -5.24
N CYS A 30 -8.61 3.28 -5.46
CA CYS A 30 -9.42 4.50 -5.55
C CYS A 30 -10.36 4.46 -6.76
N ILE A 31 -9.86 4.04 -7.93
CA ILE A 31 -10.69 3.88 -9.14
C ILE A 31 -11.79 2.83 -8.94
N PHE A 32 -11.45 1.72 -8.27
CA PHE A 32 -12.43 0.71 -7.91
C PHE A 32 -13.51 1.26 -6.95
N LEU A 33 -13.10 2.03 -5.94
CA LEU A 33 -14.02 2.70 -5.01
C LEU A 33 -14.93 3.69 -5.74
N ASP A 34 -14.39 4.53 -6.62
CA ASP A 34 -15.16 5.45 -7.46
C ASP A 34 -16.25 4.70 -8.25
N THR A 35 -15.87 3.59 -8.89
CA THR A 35 -16.81 2.73 -9.63
C THR A 35 -17.93 2.17 -8.73
N LEU A 36 -17.61 1.76 -7.50
CA LEU A 36 -18.61 1.26 -6.55
C LEU A 36 -19.54 2.37 -6.07
N ILE A 37 -19.01 3.55 -5.73
CA ILE A 37 -19.80 4.68 -5.28
C ILE A 37 -20.70 5.19 -6.42
N GLY A 38 -20.19 5.26 -7.64
CA GLY A 38 -20.95 5.64 -8.82
C GLY A 38 -22.15 4.73 -9.09
N LYS A 39 -22.07 3.44 -8.77
CA LYS A 39 -23.22 2.51 -8.87
C LYS A 39 -24.30 2.78 -7.82
N LEU A 40 -23.94 3.37 -6.68
CA LEU A 40 -24.86 3.66 -5.59
C LEU A 40 -25.61 4.98 -5.77
N ILE A 41 -25.15 5.88 -6.64
CA ILE A 41 -25.74 7.22 -6.81
C ILE A 41 -27.24 7.19 -7.14
N GLY A 42 -27.68 6.18 -7.89
CA GLY A 42 -29.09 5.98 -8.24
C GLY A 42 -29.99 5.58 -7.07
N THR A 43 -29.39 5.08 -5.99
CA THR A 43 -30.08 4.64 -4.76
C THR A 43 -30.13 5.71 -3.67
N VAL A 44 -29.36 6.80 -3.84
CA VAL A 44 -29.28 7.88 -2.86
C VAL A 44 -30.41 8.90 -3.06
N ALA A 45 -31.00 9.31 -1.94
CA ALA A 45 -32.05 10.33 -1.89
C ALA A 45 -31.55 11.64 -2.53
N PRO A 46 -32.37 12.36 -3.30
CA PRO A 46 -31.95 13.54 -4.06
C PRO A 46 -31.17 14.58 -3.24
N GLU A 47 -31.58 14.80 -1.99
CA GLU A 47 -30.98 15.73 -1.02
C GLU A 47 -29.54 15.39 -0.62
N HIS A 48 -29.07 14.16 -0.85
CA HIS A 48 -27.71 13.72 -0.51
C HIS A 48 -26.84 13.46 -1.75
N ARG A 49 -27.38 13.60 -2.96
CA ARG A 49 -26.65 13.28 -4.20
C ARG A 49 -25.47 14.20 -4.45
N GLU A 50 -25.63 15.49 -4.17
CA GLU A 50 -24.56 16.47 -4.37
C GLU A 50 -23.35 16.17 -3.47
N GLN A 51 -23.59 15.89 -2.19
CA GLN A 51 -22.55 15.46 -1.26
C GLN A 51 -21.85 14.16 -1.71
N LEU A 52 -22.59 13.22 -2.30
CA LEU A 52 -22.00 12.00 -2.84
C LEU A 52 -21.13 12.26 -4.07
N ILE A 53 -21.55 13.17 -4.96
CA ILE A 53 -20.78 13.59 -6.14
C ILE A 53 -19.47 14.26 -5.71
N GLU A 54 -19.51 15.13 -4.70
CA GLU A 54 -18.30 15.73 -4.13
C GLU A 54 -17.35 14.66 -3.57
N GLY A 55 -17.89 13.64 -2.90
CA GLY A 55 -17.11 12.50 -2.41
C GLY A 55 -16.44 11.71 -3.54
N ILE A 56 -17.16 11.43 -4.63
CA ILE A 56 -16.62 10.81 -5.85
C ILE A 56 -15.46 11.62 -6.42
N GLN A 57 -15.65 12.94 -6.58
CA GLN A 57 -14.62 13.83 -7.10
C GLN A 57 -13.36 13.87 -6.22
N ALA A 58 -13.53 13.79 -4.89
CA ALA A 58 -12.40 13.69 -3.98
C ALA A 58 -11.62 12.38 -4.13
N VAL A 59 -12.31 11.25 -4.35
CA VAL A 59 -11.68 9.94 -4.61
C VAL A 59 -10.94 9.93 -5.96
N ASP A 60 -11.54 10.53 -6.99
CA ASP A 60 -10.90 10.70 -8.29
C ASP A 60 -9.62 11.53 -8.18
N LEU A 61 -9.68 12.69 -7.52
CA LEU A 61 -8.50 13.54 -7.29
C LEU A 61 -7.40 12.79 -6.51
N LEU A 62 -7.77 12.00 -5.51
CA LEU A 62 -6.82 11.15 -4.78
C LEU A 62 -6.15 10.13 -5.72
N SER A 63 -6.89 9.51 -6.64
CA SER A 63 -6.32 8.58 -7.62
C SER A 63 -5.32 9.26 -8.56
N GLN A 64 -5.60 10.50 -8.97
CA GLN A 64 -4.70 11.31 -9.79
C GLN A 64 -3.42 11.67 -9.03
N HIS A 65 -3.53 12.06 -7.75
CA HIS A 65 -2.36 12.31 -6.91
C HIS A 65 -1.47 11.07 -6.78
N LEU A 66 -2.05 9.90 -6.50
CA LEU A 66 -1.31 8.65 -6.38
C LEU A 66 -0.62 8.26 -7.70
N THR A 67 -1.29 8.49 -8.84
CA THR A 67 -0.70 8.27 -10.18
C THR A 67 0.50 9.19 -10.42
N GLY A 68 0.38 10.48 -10.05
CA GLY A 68 1.47 11.44 -10.15
C GLY A 68 2.66 11.06 -9.27
N LEU A 69 2.41 10.66 -8.02
CA LEU A 69 3.45 10.21 -7.09
C LEU A 69 4.11 8.91 -7.55
N SER A 70 3.35 7.94 -8.10
CA SER A 70 3.93 6.73 -8.68
C SER A 70 4.88 7.08 -9.83
N THR A 71 4.42 7.89 -10.77
CA THR A 71 5.22 8.31 -11.94
C THR A 71 6.49 9.04 -11.50
N PHE A 72 6.38 9.89 -10.47
CA PHE A 72 7.52 10.57 -9.88
C PHE A 72 8.51 9.59 -9.25
N ALA A 73 8.05 8.65 -8.41
CA ALA A 73 8.89 7.62 -7.80
C ALA A 73 9.56 6.73 -8.85
N ARG A 74 8.83 6.31 -9.89
CA ARG A 74 9.36 5.58 -11.05
C ARG A 74 10.45 6.37 -11.79
N SER A 75 10.28 7.68 -11.92
CA SER A 75 11.29 8.53 -12.54
C SER A 75 12.54 8.60 -11.66
N LEU A 76 12.39 8.71 -10.34
CA LEU A 76 13.52 8.69 -9.41
C LEU A 76 14.29 7.37 -9.50
N SER A 77 13.62 6.22 -9.54
CA SER A 77 14.28 4.91 -9.64
C SER A 77 15.19 4.81 -10.88
N GLN A 78 14.79 5.41 -11.99
CA GLN A 78 15.55 5.41 -13.24
C GLN A 78 16.73 6.39 -13.26
N THR A 79 16.74 7.40 -12.37
CA THR A 79 17.80 8.42 -12.31
C THR A 79 18.95 8.09 -11.36
N VAL A 80 18.81 7.02 -10.56
CA VAL A 80 19.85 6.57 -9.63
C VAL A 80 21.05 6.06 -10.43
N ALA A 81 22.17 6.80 -10.36
CA ALA A 81 23.32 6.59 -11.24
C ALA A 81 24.19 5.37 -10.85
N ALA A 82 24.17 4.96 -9.59
CA ALA A 82 24.93 3.82 -9.09
C ALA A 82 24.10 3.06 -8.05
N PRO A 83 24.21 1.72 -8.00
CA PRO A 83 23.56 0.94 -6.97
C PRO A 83 24.03 1.38 -5.57
N GLU A 84 23.11 1.86 -4.75
CA GLU A 84 23.35 2.29 -3.38
C GLU A 84 22.34 1.58 -2.49
N ALA A 85 22.83 0.77 -1.55
CA ALA A 85 21.97 0.05 -0.63
C ALA A 85 21.63 0.94 0.58
N ILE A 86 20.34 1.07 0.90
CA ILE A 86 19.82 1.78 2.07
C ILE A 86 19.10 0.83 3.02
N GLU A 87 19.07 1.21 4.30
CA GLU A 87 18.29 0.53 5.33
C GLU A 87 16.79 0.80 5.17
N VAL A 88 16.01 -0.23 4.86
CA VAL A 88 14.54 -0.13 4.71
C VAL A 88 13.79 -0.79 5.86
N GLY A 89 14.42 -1.74 6.56
CA GLY A 89 13.79 -2.46 7.67
C GLY A 89 13.31 -1.55 8.81
N ALA A 90 14.05 -0.48 9.13
CA ALA A 90 13.63 0.49 10.13
C ALA A 90 12.43 1.32 9.69
N ALA A 91 12.40 1.74 8.42
CA ALA A 91 11.30 2.50 7.86
C ALA A 91 10.01 1.67 7.80
N LEU A 92 10.10 0.38 7.43
CA LEU A 92 8.95 -0.53 7.36
C LEU A 92 8.23 -0.71 8.69
N ARG A 93 8.94 -0.65 9.83
CA ARG A 93 8.31 -0.73 11.17
C ARG A 93 7.37 0.44 11.47
N SER A 94 7.46 1.54 10.73
CA SER A 94 6.52 2.66 10.84
C SER A 94 5.24 2.47 10.02
N VAL A 95 5.21 1.47 9.13
CA VAL A 95 4.03 1.13 8.33
C VAL A 95 3.03 0.40 9.21
N THR A 96 1.88 1.04 9.45
CA THR A 96 0.85 0.51 10.35
C THR A 96 -0.04 -0.54 9.71
N LEU A 97 -0.21 -0.50 8.39
CA LEU A 97 -1.02 -1.45 7.65
C LEU A 97 -0.19 -2.72 7.39
N GLY A 98 -0.42 -3.78 8.17
CA GLY A 98 0.35 -5.04 8.11
C GLY A 98 0.49 -5.58 6.69
N ALA A 99 -0.61 -5.73 5.95
CA ALA A 99 -0.58 -6.20 4.57
C ALA A 99 0.27 -5.32 3.62
N LEU A 100 0.45 -4.02 3.89
CA LEU A 100 1.36 -3.16 3.12
C LEU A 100 2.81 -3.43 3.55
N ALA A 101 3.07 -3.53 4.85
CA ALA A 101 4.39 -3.85 5.37
C ALA A 101 4.88 -5.21 4.85
N ASP A 102 4.02 -6.23 4.80
CA ASP A 102 4.35 -7.56 4.30
C ASP A 102 4.73 -7.55 2.82
N ARG A 103 3.90 -6.91 1.98
CA ARG A 103 4.19 -6.79 0.54
C ARG A 103 5.50 -6.06 0.28
N MET A 104 5.75 -4.95 0.99
CA MET A 104 7.00 -4.20 0.84
C MET A 104 8.20 -5.01 1.35
N THR A 105 8.06 -5.73 2.47
CA THR A 105 9.12 -6.61 3.01
C THR A 105 9.49 -7.69 2.00
N SER A 106 8.49 -8.39 1.47
CA SER A 106 8.65 -9.40 0.42
C SER A 106 9.29 -8.82 -0.85
N SER A 107 8.88 -7.61 -1.26
CA SER A 107 9.45 -6.92 -2.43
C SER A 107 10.92 -6.52 -2.25
N PHE A 108 11.38 -6.32 -1.02
CA PHE A 108 12.78 -6.07 -0.70
C PHE A 108 13.59 -7.36 -0.43
N GLY A 109 12.98 -8.54 -0.61
CA GLY A 109 13.65 -9.83 -0.39
C GLY A 109 13.79 -10.21 1.08
N GLY A 110 13.03 -9.58 1.98
CA GLY A 110 12.90 -10.04 3.35
C GLY A 110 11.95 -11.22 3.45
N ASP A 111 12.20 -12.12 4.41
CA ASP A 111 11.20 -13.11 4.80
C ASP A 111 9.98 -12.34 5.31
N GLU A 112 8.80 -12.69 4.81
CA GLU A 112 7.55 -12.20 5.37
C GLU A 112 7.61 -12.46 6.87
N ALA A 113 7.40 -11.43 7.69
CA ALA A 113 7.13 -11.63 9.10
C ALA A 113 5.76 -12.26 9.16
N GLY A 114 5.69 -13.56 8.85
CA GLY A 114 4.50 -14.36 8.92
C GLY A 114 3.87 -14.01 10.25
N ILE A 115 2.71 -13.37 10.18
CA ILE A 115 1.81 -13.30 11.32
C ILE A 115 1.81 -14.74 11.83
N ASN A 116 2.23 -14.91 13.07
CA ASN A 116 2.24 -16.19 13.73
C ASN A 116 0.83 -16.78 13.59
N ASP A 117 0.61 -17.62 12.57
CA ASP A 117 -0.51 -18.55 12.43
C ASP A 117 -0.28 -19.67 13.46
N GLY A 118 -0.12 -19.26 14.71
CA GLY A 118 0.16 -20.08 15.87
C GLY A 118 -0.88 -19.78 16.91
N ASP A 119 -1.93 -20.60 16.89
CA ASP A 119 -2.80 -20.96 18.02
C ASP A 119 -3.42 -19.82 18.83
N ASP A 120 -4.55 -19.28 18.33
CA ASP A 120 -5.77 -19.16 19.16
C ASP A 120 -7.05 -19.14 18.29
N ALA A 121 -7.12 -20.07 17.34
CA ALA A 121 -8.39 -20.48 16.75
C ALA A 121 -8.86 -21.77 17.46
N GLY A 122 -8.95 -21.73 18.79
CA GLY A 122 -9.35 -22.86 19.63
C GLY A 122 -10.08 -22.38 20.86
N ASP A 123 -11.35 -22.79 21.00
CA ASP A 123 -12.20 -22.64 22.19
C ASP A 123 -12.79 -21.25 22.48
N LEU A 124 -13.72 -20.82 21.62
CA LEU A 124 -14.96 -20.21 22.13
C LEU A 124 -16.04 -21.30 22.22
N ASP A 125 -15.88 -22.16 23.22
CA ASP A 125 -16.95 -23.00 23.75
C ASP A 125 -17.94 -22.05 24.48
N LEU A 126 -18.90 -21.50 23.74
CA LEU A 126 -20.01 -20.73 24.28
C LEU A 126 -21.31 -21.50 24.05
N PHE A 127 -21.70 -22.19 25.11
CA PHE A 127 -23.08 -22.50 25.45
C PHE A 127 -24.00 -21.29 25.28
#